data_AF-A0A1Q3L0Q0-F1
#
_entry.id   AF-A0A1Q3L0Q0-F1
#
_cell.length_a   1.000
_cell.length_b   1.000
_cell.length_c   1.000
_cell.angle_alpha   90.00
_cell.angle_beta   90.00
_cell.angle_gamma   90.00
#
_symmetry.space_group_name_H-M   'P 1'
#
loop_
_entity.id
_entity.type
_entity.pdbx_description
1 polymer ?
#
loop_
_entity_poly.entity_id
_entity_poly.type
_entity_poly.pdbx_seq_one_letter_code
_entity_poly.pdbx_strand_id
1 'polypeptide(L)'
;MGKNYIDIEDDQGETLRYRKHVNGRGLVAHGAKVNPKAVVEAGAYVEPGAKIGAGARVARGAWVDSDAVIGEDAYIDAHAHIGQGAVIGDGAHVGVRTEIGAGARIARGA
;
A
#
# COMPACT_ATOMS: atom_id res chain seq x y z
N MET A 1 -22.94 -15.42 8.56
CA MET A 1 -21.49 -15.24 8.36
C MET A 1 -21.30 -13.88 7.70
N GLY A 2 -20.79 -12.87 8.41
CA GLY A 2 -20.67 -11.51 7.88
C GLY A 2 -19.63 -11.42 6.75
N LYS A 3 -19.86 -10.55 5.77
CA LYS A 3 -18.88 -10.28 4.70
C LYS A 3 -17.60 -9.72 5.33
N ASN A 4 -16.46 -10.39 5.14
CA ASN A 4 -15.14 -9.94 5.62
C ASN A 4 -14.45 -8.97 4.65
N TYR A 5 -15.25 -8.23 3.89
CA TYR A 5 -14.79 -7.32 2.85
C TYR A 5 -15.65 -6.06 2.80
N ILE A 6 -15.05 -4.98 2.30
CA ILE A 6 -15.64 -3.66 2.12
C ILE A 6 -15.58 -3.39 0.62
N ASP A 7 -16.73 -3.08 0.03
CA ASP A 7 -16.81 -2.68 -1.38
C ASP A 7 -16.79 -1.13 -1.40
N ILE A 8 -15.90 -0.54 -2.20
CA ILE A 8 -15.70 0.91 -2.36
C ILE A 8 -15.77 1.21 -3.86
N GLU A 9 -16.55 2.21 -4.23
CA GLU A 9 -16.63 2.69 -5.62
C GLU A 9 -15.51 3.71 -5.86
N ASP A 10 -14.77 3.54 -6.95
CA ASP A 10 -13.75 4.50 -7.38
C ASP A 10 -14.35 5.65 -8.20
N ASP A 11 -13.51 6.61 -8.60
CA ASP A 11 -13.95 7.79 -9.35
C ASP A 11 -14.47 7.47 -10.77
N GLN A 12 -14.22 6.26 -11.27
CA GLN A 12 -14.74 5.77 -12.56
C GLN A 12 -16.06 4.99 -12.40
N GLY A 13 -16.57 4.86 -11.17
CA GLY A 13 -17.77 4.08 -10.86
C GLY A 13 -17.50 2.58 -10.76
N GLU A 14 -16.24 2.14 -10.75
CA GLU A 14 -15.90 0.73 -10.57
C GLU A 14 -15.94 0.35 -9.08
N THR A 15 -16.60 -0.77 -8.77
CA THR A 15 -16.63 -1.27 -7.39
C THR A 15 -15.40 -2.13 -7.10
N LEU A 16 -14.49 -1.60 -6.28
CA LEU A 16 -13.33 -2.31 -5.77
C LEU A 16 -13.62 -2.96 -4.42
N ARG A 17 -13.15 -4.20 -4.25
CA ARG A 17 -13.33 -4.96 -3.01
C ARG A 17 -12.05 -4.96 -2.18
N TYR A 18 -12.14 -4.53 -0.93
CA TYR A 18 -11.04 -4.49 0.02
C TYR A 18 -11.26 -5.48 1.16
N ARG A 19 -10.15 -6.06 1.63
CA ARG A 19 -10.09 -6.78 2.92
C ARG A 19 -9.21 -6.02 3.88
N LYS A 20 -9.39 -6.25 5.19
CA LYS A 20 -8.48 -5.71 6.20
C LYS A 20 -7.22 -6.58 6.28
N HIS A 21 -6.05 -5.96 6.26
CA HIS A 21 -4.80 -6.67 6.49
C HIS A 21 -4.75 -7.25 7.91
N VAL A 22 -4.07 -8.38 8.10
CA VAL A 22 -3.97 -9.07 9.40
C VAL A 22 -3.29 -8.20 10.45
N ASN A 23 -2.32 -7.39 10.04
CA ASN A 23 -1.60 -6.46 10.89
C ASN A 23 -1.96 -5.02 10.51
N GLY A 24 -2.45 -4.25 11.49
CA GLY A 24 -2.79 -2.83 11.33
C GLY A 24 -4.20 -2.54 10.77
N ARG A 25 -4.85 -3.54 10.14
CA ARG A 25 -6.25 -3.48 9.67
C ARG A 25 -6.51 -2.47 8.53
N GLY A 26 -5.47 -1.99 7.87
CA GLY A 26 -5.58 -1.19 6.65
C GLY A 26 -6.21 -1.96 5.48
N LEU A 27 -6.64 -1.23 4.47
CA LEU A 27 -7.42 -1.76 3.36
C LEU A 27 -6.52 -2.27 2.25
N VAL A 28 -6.73 -3.53 1.88
CA VAL A 28 -5.97 -4.21 0.82
C VAL A 28 -6.96 -4.64 -0.24
N ALA A 29 -6.83 -4.08 -1.44
CA ALA A 29 -7.69 -4.38 -2.57
C ALA A 29 -7.56 -5.85 -2.98
N HIS A 30 -8.62 -6.37 -3.59
CA HIS A 30 -8.57 -7.62 -4.31
C HIS A 30 -7.52 -7.52 -5.42
N GLY A 31 -6.65 -8.54 -5.54
CA GLY A 31 -5.53 -8.52 -6.49
C GLY A 31 -4.21 -7.98 -5.93
N ALA A 32 -4.22 -7.22 -4.84
CA ALA A 32 -2.99 -6.81 -4.16
C ALA A 32 -2.34 -7.97 -3.39
N LYS A 33 -1.00 -8.02 -3.39
CA LYS A 33 -0.20 -9.05 -2.69
C LYS A 33 0.58 -8.40 -1.55
N VAL A 34 0.09 -8.57 -0.33
CA VAL A 34 0.72 -8.04 0.89
C VAL A 34 1.26 -9.19 1.71
N ASN A 35 2.54 -9.11 2.08
CA ASN A 35 3.17 -10.13 2.92
C ASN A 35 2.54 -10.14 4.33
N PRO A 36 2.25 -11.31 4.93
CA PRO A 36 1.67 -11.38 6.28
C PRO A 36 2.53 -10.79 7.40
N LYS A 37 3.83 -10.55 7.16
CA LYS A 37 4.73 -9.87 8.10
C LYS A 37 4.74 -8.35 7.94
N ALA A 38 4.16 -7.81 6.87
CA ALA A 38 4.02 -6.37 6.70
C ALA A 38 3.00 -5.81 7.71
N VAL A 39 3.05 -4.50 7.95
CA VAL A 39 2.03 -3.77 8.71
C VAL A 39 1.38 -2.75 7.80
N VAL A 40 0.05 -2.81 7.67
CA VAL A 40 -0.73 -1.82 6.92
C VAL A 40 -1.72 -1.22 7.90
N GLU A 41 -1.44 0.00 8.34
CA GLU A 41 -2.24 0.68 9.37
C GLU A 41 -3.63 1.06 8.87
N ALA A 42 -4.58 1.14 9.80
CA ALA A 42 -5.95 1.54 9.51
C ALA A 42 -5.97 2.91 8.79
N GLY A 43 -6.78 3.01 7.74
CA GLY A 43 -6.86 4.19 6.89
C GLY A 43 -5.80 4.25 5.78
N ALA A 44 -4.84 3.32 5.73
CA ALA A 44 -4.02 3.14 4.54
C ALA A 44 -4.74 2.30 3.48
N TYR A 45 -4.44 2.58 2.21
CA TYR A 45 -5.00 1.92 1.03
C TYR A 45 -3.89 1.28 0.21
N VAL A 46 -4.12 0.04 -0.22
CA VAL A 46 -3.23 -0.71 -1.11
C VAL A 46 -4.05 -1.20 -2.29
N GLU A 47 -3.79 -0.62 -3.45
CA GLU A 47 -4.59 -0.78 -4.67
C GLU A 47 -4.29 -2.08 -5.43
N PRO A 48 -5.15 -2.47 -6.40
CA PRO A 48 -4.96 -3.68 -7.19
C PRO A 48 -3.57 -3.81 -7.81
N GLY A 49 -3.04 -5.03 -7.86
CA GLY A 49 -1.73 -5.32 -8.45
C GLY A 49 -0.53 -4.91 -7.59
N ALA A 50 -0.71 -4.03 -6.60
CA ALA A 50 0.36 -3.60 -5.71
C ALA A 50 0.96 -4.76 -4.90
N LYS A 51 2.27 -4.69 -4.63
CA LYS A 51 3.04 -5.71 -3.92
C LYS A 51 3.76 -5.08 -2.73
N ILE A 52 3.58 -5.67 -1.55
CA ILE A 52 4.24 -5.20 -0.32
C ILE A 52 5.08 -6.32 0.27
N GLY A 53 6.38 -6.05 0.42
CA GLY A 53 7.39 -6.95 0.96
C GLY A 53 7.21 -7.28 2.45
N ALA A 54 7.95 -8.27 2.92
CA ALA A 54 7.97 -8.62 4.34
C ALA A 54 8.51 -7.46 5.19
N GLY A 55 7.97 -7.26 6.39
CA GLY A 55 8.46 -6.25 7.33
C GLY A 55 8.16 -4.80 6.97
N ALA A 56 7.76 -4.52 5.73
CA ALA A 56 7.37 -3.19 5.28
C ALA A 56 6.23 -2.61 6.12
N ARG A 57 6.27 -1.29 6.34
CA ARG A 57 5.28 -0.56 7.14
C ARG A 57 4.63 0.50 6.28
N VAL A 58 3.32 0.40 6.11
CA VAL A 58 2.49 1.40 5.45
C VAL A 58 1.62 2.06 6.50
N ALA A 59 1.97 3.29 6.85
CA ALA A 59 1.34 4.04 7.92
C ALA A 59 -0.02 4.61 7.52
N ARG A 60 -0.81 5.00 8.53
CA ARG A 60 -2.17 5.52 8.35
C ARG A 60 -2.27 6.60 7.28
N GLY A 61 -3.32 6.52 6.47
CA GLY A 61 -3.59 7.50 5.41
C GLY A 61 -2.62 7.45 4.23
N ALA A 62 -1.60 6.57 4.24
CA ALA A 62 -0.77 6.36 3.07
C ALA A 62 -1.56 5.62 1.98
N TRP A 63 -1.28 5.97 0.72
CA TRP A 63 -1.89 5.37 -0.45
C TRP A 63 -0.80 4.74 -1.31
N VAL A 64 -0.88 3.42 -1.47
CA VAL A 64 -0.06 2.66 -2.40
C VAL A 64 -0.91 2.33 -3.62
N ASP A 65 -0.65 3.02 -4.72
CA ASP A 65 -1.41 2.94 -5.95
C ASP A 65 -1.14 1.64 -6.74
N SER A 66 -1.92 1.44 -7.79
CA SER A 66 -1.97 0.20 -8.55
C SER A 66 -0.59 -0.19 -9.08
N ASP A 67 -0.30 -1.49 -9.05
CA ASP A 67 0.96 -2.07 -9.52
C ASP A 67 2.25 -1.56 -8.84
N ALA A 68 2.16 -0.69 -7.83
CA ALA A 68 3.32 -0.23 -7.08
C ALA A 68 3.98 -1.38 -6.30
N VAL A 69 5.30 -1.29 -6.11
CA VAL A 69 6.11 -2.29 -5.40
C VAL A 69 6.79 -1.63 -4.21
N ILE A 70 6.47 -2.11 -3.01
CA ILE A 70 7.13 -1.73 -1.77
C ILE A 70 8.06 -2.87 -1.35
N GLY A 71 9.35 -2.59 -1.28
CA GLY A 71 10.40 -3.54 -0.89
C GLY A 71 10.30 -4.02 0.55
N GLU A 72 11.16 -4.98 0.89
CA GLU A 72 11.23 -5.52 2.26
C GLU A 72 11.71 -4.45 3.24
N ASP A 73 11.14 -4.44 4.46
CA ASP A 73 11.50 -3.50 5.53
C ASP A 73 11.43 -2.00 5.16
N ALA A 74 10.78 -1.64 4.05
CA ALA A 74 10.58 -0.24 3.66
C ALA A 74 9.54 0.45 4.56
N TYR A 75 9.72 1.75 4.76
CA TYR A 75 8.85 2.60 5.59
C TYR A 75 8.13 3.60 4.70
N ILE A 76 6.80 3.50 4.64
CA ILE A 76 5.92 4.47 3.98
C ILE A 76 5.16 5.20 5.07
N ASP A 77 5.57 6.45 5.35
CA ASP A 77 5.01 7.24 6.44
C ASP A 77 3.60 7.76 6.15
N ALA A 78 2.98 8.28 7.22
CA ALA A 78 1.59 8.69 7.20
C ALA A 78 1.32 9.71 6.08
N HIS A 79 0.21 9.48 5.36
CA HIS A 79 -0.24 10.33 4.26
C HIS A 79 0.73 10.42 3.06
N ALA A 80 1.74 9.56 2.97
CA ALA A 80 2.54 9.45 1.75
C ALA A 80 1.72 8.81 0.62
N HIS A 81 1.97 9.23 -0.62
CA HIS A 81 1.35 8.68 -1.81
C HIS A 81 2.42 8.05 -2.71
N ILE A 82 2.27 6.77 -2.99
CA ILE A 82 3.14 6.01 -3.90
C ILE A 82 2.37 5.78 -5.19
N GLY A 83 2.72 6.52 -6.23
CA GLY A 83 2.00 6.49 -7.49
C GLY A 83 2.12 5.17 -8.27
N GLN A 84 1.22 5.00 -9.23
CA GLN A 84 1.09 3.79 -10.04
C GLN A 84 2.43 3.25 -10.55
N GLY A 85 2.67 1.96 -10.32
CA GLY A 85 3.86 1.26 -10.81
C GLY A 85 5.21 1.75 -10.25
N ALA A 86 5.21 2.64 -9.26
CA ALA A 86 6.43 3.07 -8.60
C ALA A 86 7.08 1.92 -7.81
N VAL A 87 8.39 1.97 -7.64
CA VAL A 87 9.17 0.95 -6.92
C VAL A 87 9.94 1.60 -5.79
N ILE A 88 9.65 1.17 -4.57
CA ILE A 88 10.36 1.56 -3.35
C ILE A 88 11.29 0.40 -2.98
N GLY A 89 12.60 0.65 -2.97
CA GLY A 89 13.59 -0.37 -2.64
C GLY A 89 13.53 -0.84 -1.18
N ASP A 90 14.15 -1.98 -0.90
CA ASP A 90 14.18 -2.53 0.47
C ASP A 90 14.81 -1.54 1.45
N GLY A 91 14.23 -1.42 2.65
CA GLY A 91 14.70 -0.55 3.70
C GLY A 91 14.66 0.95 3.39
N ALA A 92 14.08 1.37 2.27
CA ALA A 92 13.92 2.79 1.95
C ALA A 92 12.86 3.46 2.82
N HIS A 93 12.99 4.77 3.04
CA HIS A 93 12.06 5.55 3.86
C HIS A 93 11.42 6.68 3.05
N VAL A 94 10.11 6.56 2.82
CA VAL A 94 9.28 7.63 2.25
C VAL A 94 8.64 8.40 3.40
N GLY A 95 8.99 9.68 3.53
CA GLY A 95 8.56 10.53 4.65
C GLY A 95 7.09 10.95 4.59
N VAL A 96 6.60 11.48 5.72
CA VAL A 96 5.22 11.97 5.91
C VAL A 96 4.80 12.92 4.78
N ARG A 97 3.61 12.69 4.19
CA ARG A 97 3.05 13.53 3.10
C ARG A 97 3.93 13.66 1.86
N THR A 98 4.84 12.71 1.63
CA THR A 98 5.64 12.67 0.40
C THR A 98 4.81 12.10 -0.75
N GLU A 99 5.01 12.63 -1.95
CA GLU A 99 4.46 12.10 -3.18
C GLU A 99 5.58 11.47 -4.02
N ILE A 100 5.46 10.19 -4.33
CA ILE A 100 6.32 9.47 -5.26
C ILE A 100 5.56 9.33 -6.57
N GLY A 101 6.09 9.93 -7.64
CA GLY A 101 5.45 9.91 -8.96
C GLY A 101 5.33 8.51 -9.56
N ALA A 102 4.37 8.35 -10.47
CA ALA A 102 4.15 7.10 -11.18
C ALA A 102 5.43 6.59 -11.88
N GLY A 103 5.72 5.30 -11.75
CA GLY A 103 6.89 4.65 -12.33
C GLY A 103 8.25 5.05 -11.74
N ALA A 104 8.29 5.94 -10.74
CA ALA A 104 9.53 6.34 -10.08
C ALA A 104 10.19 5.15 -9.36
N ARG A 105 11.51 5.22 -9.20
CA ARG A 105 12.31 4.17 -8.55
C ARG A 105 13.14 4.79 -7.44
N ILE A 106 12.85 4.40 -6.21
CA ILE A 106 13.61 4.78 -5.02
C ILE A 106 14.57 3.65 -4.68
N ALA A 107 15.86 3.99 -4.53
CA ALA A 107 16.90 3.02 -4.28
C ALA A 107 16.74 2.33 -2.92
N ARG A 108 17.35 1.14 -2.78
CA ARG A 108 17.43 0.40 -1.52
C ARG A 108 18.12 1.25 -0.44
N GLY A 109 17.54 1.33 0.74
CA GLY A 109 18.09 2.05 1.90
C GLY A 109 18.19 3.57 1.73
N ALA A 110 17.46 4.13 0.76
CA ALA A 110 17.37 5.58 0.53
C ALA A 110 16.50 6.29 1.57
#